data_AF-A0A0G0H574-F1
#
_entry.id   AF-A0A0G0H574-F1
#
_cell.length_a   1.000
_cell.length_b   1.000
_cell.length_c   1.000
_cell.angle_alpha   90.00
_cell.angle_beta   90.00
_cell.angle_gamma   90.00
#
_symmetry.space_group_name_H-M   'P 1'
#
loop_
_entity.id
_entity.type
_entity.pdbx_description
1 polymer ?
#
loop_
_entity_poly.entity_id
_entity_poly.type
_entity_poly.pdbx_seq_one_letter_code
_entity_poly.pdbx_strand_id
1 'polypeptide(L)'
;MHGYYRDRMRLNNKLATFDGGQFLIENKNGLVYRGEIRDWSIPDMSQKRILIFPSWLCEPSFGVDKDFKPVPKWVLVKPTLGFRFLNVEFTFYYFQRKREDREERIKMWTPDEIWRFFRRSDPSNLEQQGGVFLPCYQPSEPDLGPED
;
A
#
# COMPACT_ATOMS: atom_id res chain seq x y z
N MET A 1 0.64 -23.48 -7.62
CA MET A 1 -0.24 -22.79 -8.59
C MET A 1 -0.93 -21.63 -7.87
N HIS A 2 -0.70 -20.38 -8.27
CA HIS A 2 -1.40 -19.23 -7.69
C HIS A 2 -2.79 -19.13 -8.33
N GLY A 3 -3.85 -19.23 -7.53
CA GLY A 3 -5.21 -19.08 -8.04
C GLY A 3 -5.49 -17.61 -8.38
N TYR A 4 -5.50 -17.27 -9.65
CA TYR A 4 -5.95 -15.95 -10.11
C TYR A 4 -7.48 -15.91 -10.12
N TYR A 5 -8.04 -14.94 -9.41
CA TYR A 5 -9.47 -14.76 -9.29
C TYR A 5 -9.94 -13.57 -10.13
N ARG A 6 -11.19 -13.67 -10.59
CA ARG A 6 -11.92 -12.63 -11.31
C ARG A 6 -13.29 -12.32 -10.68
N ASP A 7 -13.63 -13.04 -9.60
CA ASP A 7 -14.91 -12.94 -8.90
C ASP A 7 -14.93 -11.78 -7.89
N ARG A 8 -16.06 -11.07 -7.80
CA ARG A 8 -16.23 -9.86 -6.97
C ARG A 8 -16.73 -10.21 -5.57
N MET A 9 -17.56 -11.24 -5.42
CA MET A 9 -18.05 -11.63 -4.09
C MET A 9 -16.91 -12.05 -3.19
N ARG A 10 -15.99 -12.88 -3.72
CA ARG A 10 -14.81 -13.29 -2.98
C ARG A 10 -13.88 -12.12 -2.66
N LEU A 11 -13.76 -11.14 -3.56
CA LEU A 11 -12.97 -9.93 -3.33
C LEU A 11 -13.59 -9.07 -2.22
N ASN A 12 -14.90 -8.82 -2.29
CA ASN A 12 -15.68 -8.06 -1.31
C ASN A 12 -15.48 -8.61 0.11
N ASN A 13 -15.66 -9.92 0.27
CA ASN A 13 -15.50 -10.57 1.57
C ASN A 13 -14.07 -10.48 2.10
N LYS A 14 -13.07 -10.46 1.20
CA LYS A 14 -11.67 -10.38 1.62
C LYS A 14 -11.24 -8.95 1.92
N LEU A 15 -11.68 -7.96 1.15
CA LEU A 15 -11.36 -6.54 1.34
C LEU A 15 -11.80 -6.04 2.72
N ALA A 16 -12.91 -6.56 3.25
CA ALA A 16 -13.35 -6.27 4.62
C ALA A 16 -12.27 -6.57 5.69
N THR A 17 -11.39 -7.55 5.44
CA THR A 17 -10.29 -7.90 6.37
C THR A 17 -9.07 -6.97 6.27
N PHE A 18 -9.12 -5.97 5.40
CA PHE A 18 -8.06 -4.98 5.17
C PHE A 18 -8.51 -3.56 5.54
N ASP A 19 -9.66 -3.42 6.23
CA ASP A 19 -10.14 -2.14 6.74
C ASP A 19 -9.14 -1.53 7.76
N GLY A 20 -8.92 -0.22 7.66
CA GLY A 20 -7.85 0.49 8.36
C GLY A 20 -6.43 0.02 8.01
N GLY A 21 -6.29 -0.77 6.95
CA GLY A 21 -5.01 -1.21 6.39
C GLY A 21 -4.44 -0.18 5.43
N GLN A 22 -3.45 -0.61 4.64
CA GLN A 22 -2.81 0.25 3.64
C GLN A 22 -2.85 -0.37 2.26
N PHE A 23 -2.59 0.44 1.24
CA PHE A 23 -2.37 0.00 -0.12
C PHE A 23 -1.05 0.53 -0.67
N LEU A 24 -0.52 -0.17 -1.67
CA LEU A 24 0.59 0.26 -2.51
C LEU A 24 0.16 0.15 -3.97
N ILE A 25 0.45 1.18 -4.74
CA ILE A 25 0.26 1.24 -6.19
C ILE A 25 1.66 1.27 -6.81
N GLU A 26 1.91 0.43 -7.80
CA GLU A 26 3.14 0.46 -8.59
C GLU A 26 2.75 0.50 -10.06
N ASN A 27 3.11 1.57 -10.77
CA ASN A 27 2.84 1.68 -12.20
C ASN A 27 4.03 1.19 -13.05
N LYS A 28 3.80 1.04 -14.36
CA LYS A 28 4.82 0.60 -15.32
C LYS A 28 6.08 1.49 -15.38
N ASN A 29 5.99 2.74 -14.96
CA ASN A 29 7.10 3.69 -14.95
C ASN A 29 7.91 3.64 -13.64
N GLY A 30 7.59 2.72 -12.73
CA GLY A 30 8.24 2.60 -11.43
C GLY A 30 7.79 3.66 -10.42
N LEU A 31 6.75 4.45 -10.72
CA LEU A 31 6.13 5.31 -9.71
C LEU A 31 5.39 4.44 -8.72
N VAL A 32 5.62 4.73 -7.44
CA VAL A 32 5.02 4.01 -6.33
C VAL A 32 4.19 4.98 -5.52
N TYR A 33 3.01 4.58 -5.08
CA TYR A 33 2.21 5.32 -4.12
C TYR A 33 1.86 4.43 -2.93
N ARG A 34 1.70 5.02 -1.76
CA ARG A 34 1.24 4.37 -0.53
C ARG A 34 0.08 5.15 0.05
N GLY A 35 -0.91 4.48 0.61
CA GLY A 35 -2.03 5.14 1.28
C GLY A 35 -2.67 4.28 2.34
N GLU A 36 -3.37 4.90 3.28
CA GLU A 36 -4.25 4.21 4.23
C GLU A 36 -5.67 4.13 3.68
N ILE A 37 -6.29 2.97 3.85
CA ILE A 37 -7.66 2.70 3.46
C ILE A 37 -8.56 3.21 4.58
N ARG A 38 -9.32 4.28 4.30
CA ARG A 38 -10.41 4.73 5.17
C ARG A 38 -11.67 3.91 4.95
N ASP A 39 -11.97 3.66 3.67
CA ASP A 39 -13.16 2.93 3.25
C ASP A 39 -12.94 2.36 1.84
N TRP A 40 -13.79 1.44 1.41
CA TRP A 40 -13.80 0.89 0.07
C TRP A 40 -15.22 0.46 -0.35
N SER A 41 -15.47 0.39 -1.66
CA SER A 41 -16.73 -0.14 -2.16
C SER A 41 -16.59 -0.80 -3.52
N ILE A 42 -17.49 -1.75 -3.81
CA ILE A 42 -17.73 -2.29 -5.15
C ILE A 42 -19.07 -1.72 -5.59
N PRO A 43 -19.10 -0.62 -6.35
CA PRO A 43 -20.34 0.11 -6.65
C PRO A 43 -21.31 -0.72 -7.49
N ASP A 44 -20.79 -1.62 -8.31
CA ASP A 44 -21.56 -2.53 -9.15
C ASP A 44 -20.84 -3.89 -9.20
N MET A 45 -21.50 -4.93 -8.68
CA MET A 45 -20.96 -6.30 -8.65
C MET A 45 -20.83 -6.90 -10.06
N SER A 46 -21.49 -6.33 -11.07
CA SER A 46 -21.34 -6.70 -12.48
C SER A 46 -20.04 -6.17 -13.09
N GLN A 47 -19.40 -5.16 -12.49
CA GLN A 47 -18.16 -4.55 -12.97
C GLN A 47 -16.93 -5.09 -12.23
N LYS A 48 -15.76 -5.04 -12.87
CA LYS A 48 -14.48 -5.35 -12.21
C LYS A 48 -13.84 -4.07 -11.68
N ARG A 49 -14.56 -3.41 -10.78
CA ARG A 49 -14.25 -2.07 -10.33
C ARG A 49 -14.36 -1.99 -8.81
N ILE A 50 -13.36 -1.41 -8.16
CA ILE A 50 -13.42 -1.06 -6.75
C ILE A 50 -13.12 0.43 -6.59
N LEU A 51 -13.76 1.07 -5.63
CA LEU A 51 -13.44 2.43 -5.21
C LEU A 51 -12.72 2.35 -3.87
N ILE A 52 -11.55 2.97 -3.76
CA ILE A 52 -10.78 3.06 -2.51
C ILE A 52 -10.82 4.50 -2.03
N PHE A 53 -11.23 4.72 -0.79
CA PHE A 53 -11.27 6.05 -0.18
C PHE A 53 -10.09 6.16 0.78
N PRO A 54 -9.03 6.91 0.43
CA PRO A 54 -7.86 7.01 1.28
C PRO A 54 -8.06 8.01 2.43
N SER A 55 -7.50 7.71 3.61
CA SER A 55 -7.30 8.72 4.68
C SER A 55 -6.16 9.67 4.30
N TRP A 56 -5.11 9.10 3.73
CA TRP A 56 -3.93 9.80 3.22
C TRP A 56 -3.33 9.03 2.05
N LEU A 57 -2.54 9.73 1.24
CA LEU A 57 -1.81 9.19 0.10
C LEU A 57 -0.42 9.84 0.08
N CYS A 58 0.61 9.05 -0.12
CA CYS A 58 2.00 9.46 -0.15
C CYS A 58 2.72 8.92 -1.38
N GLU A 59 3.77 9.63 -1.78
CA GLU A 59 4.71 9.21 -2.81
C GLU A 59 6.15 9.18 -2.25
N PRO A 60 7.04 8.35 -2.82
CA PRO A 60 8.46 8.37 -2.49
C PRO A 60 9.05 9.73 -2.83
N SER A 61 9.86 10.22 -1.90
CA SER A 61 10.67 11.41 -2.07
C SER A 61 12.03 11.14 -1.43
N PHE A 62 13.01 11.97 -1.76
CA PHE A 62 14.28 11.97 -1.06
C PHE A 62 14.35 13.17 -0.12
N GLY A 63 14.78 12.93 1.11
CA GLY A 63 15.23 13.94 2.04
C GLY A 63 16.76 13.95 2.09
N VAL A 64 17.28 14.78 2.99
CA VAL A 64 18.71 14.90 3.24
C VAL A 64 18.89 14.82 4.77
N ASP A 65 19.83 14.01 5.24
CA ASP A 65 20.16 13.90 6.67
C ASP A 65 21.15 15.00 7.12
N LYS A 66 21.63 14.91 8.37
CA LYS A 66 22.59 15.87 8.95
C LYS A 66 23.95 15.87 8.25
N ASP A 67 24.29 14.78 7.56
CA ASP A 67 25.55 14.58 6.83
C ASP A 67 25.40 14.90 5.34
N PHE A 68 24.29 15.52 4.93
CA PHE A 68 23.95 15.76 3.53
C PHE A 68 23.73 14.49 2.68
N LYS A 69 23.48 13.33 3.30
CA LYS A 69 23.22 12.08 2.58
C LYS A 69 21.73 11.94 2.24
N PRO A 70 21.39 11.40 1.06
CA PRO A 70 20.01 11.19 0.66
C PRO A 70 19.36 10.11 1.52
N VAL A 71 18.22 10.43 2.13
CA VAL A 71 17.41 9.48 2.91
C VAL A 71 16.04 9.28 2.25
N PRO A 72 15.60 8.03 2.03
CA PRO A 72 14.26 7.75 1.52
C PRO A 72 13.21 8.26 2.51
N LYS A 73 12.22 9.00 2.02
CA LYS A 73 11.06 9.43 2.80
C LYS A 73 9.78 9.31 1.98
N TRP A 74 8.65 9.32 2.66
CA TRP A 74 7.34 9.39 2.04
C TRP A 74 6.71 10.74 2.36
N VAL A 75 6.24 11.45 1.33
CA VAL A 75 5.61 12.76 1.47
C VAL A 75 4.15 12.68 1.05
N LEU A 76 3.29 13.42 1.76
CA LEU A 76 1.88 13.51 1.43
C LEU A 76 1.69 14.08 0.03
N VAL A 77 0.94 13.35 -0.80
CA VAL A 77 0.42 13.86 -2.06
C VAL A 77 -0.62 14.90 -1.71
N LYS A 78 -0.41 16.15 -2.13
CA LYS A 78 -1.41 17.20 -1.96
C LYS A 78 -2.68 16.75 -2.68
N PRO A 79 -3.84 16.66 -2.01
CA PRO A 79 -5.07 16.30 -2.68
C PRO A 79 -5.34 17.36 -3.74
N THR A 80 -5.37 16.96 -5.01
CA THR A 80 -5.98 17.78 -6.05
C THR A 80 -7.44 18.02 -5.66
N LEU A 81 -7.90 19.27 -5.75
CA LEU A 81 -9.27 19.64 -5.39
C LEU A 81 -10.27 18.66 -6.03
N GLY A 82 -11.02 17.92 -5.20
CA GLY A 82 -12.00 16.93 -5.66
C GLY A 82 -11.57 15.46 -5.60
N PHE A 83 -10.32 15.15 -5.25
CA PHE A 83 -9.87 13.76 -5.06
C PHE A 83 -10.50 13.15 -3.80
N ARG A 84 -11.58 12.37 -3.98
CA ARG A 84 -12.30 11.69 -2.88
C ARG A 84 -12.02 10.19 -2.80
N PHE A 85 -11.72 9.57 -3.94
CA PHE A 85 -11.48 8.14 -4.06
C PHE A 85 -10.59 7.82 -5.25
N LEU A 86 -9.95 6.66 -5.19
CA LEU A 86 -9.22 6.01 -6.27
C LEU A 86 -10.14 5.00 -6.96
N ASN A 87 -10.29 5.11 -8.27
CA ASN A 87 -11.03 4.16 -9.07
C ASN A 87 -10.09 3.07 -9.59
N VAL A 88 -10.29 1.82 -9.18
CA VAL A 88 -9.42 0.70 -9.54
C VAL A 88 -10.21 -0.30 -10.39
N GLU A 89 -9.95 -0.28 -11.69
CA GLU A 89 -10.51 -1.22 -12.64
C GLU A 89 -9.54 -2.38 -12.86
N PHE A 90 -9.87 -3.55 -12.32
CA PHE A 90 -8.95 -4.66 -12.23
C PHE A 90 -9.21 -5.74 -13.28
N THR A 91 -8.14 -6.36 -13.77
CA THR A 91 -8.20 -7.50 -14.70
C THR A 91 -8.39 -8.81 -13.93
N PHE A 92 -7.56 -9.01 -12.89
CA PHE A 92 -7.56 -10.14 -11.97
C PHE A 92 -6.84 -9.79 -10.66
N TYR A 93 -7.01 -10.63 -9.64
CA TYR A 93 -6.31 -10.53 -8.37
C TYR A 93 -5.97 -11.92 -7.81
N TYR A 94 -5.09 -12.00 -6.82
CA TYR A 94 -4.93 -13.21 -6.00
C TYR A 94 -4.71 -12.85 -4.53
N PHE A 95 -4.97 -13.83 -3.66
CA PHE A 95 -4.67 -13.74 -2.24
C PHE A 95 -3.32 -14.38 -1.95
N GLN A 96 -2.35 -13.54 -1.63
CA GLN A 96 -1.06 -13.98 -1.14
C GLN A 96 -1.23 -14.51 0.26
N ARG A 97 -0.91 -15.80 0.47
CA ARG A 97 -1.02 -16.42 1.79
C ARG A 97 0.13 -15.98 2.69
N LYS A 98 -0.14 -15.92 4.00
CA LYS A 98 0.88 -15.75 5.03
C LYS A 98 1.85 -16.95 5.02
N ARG A 99 3.13 -16.67 5.15
CA ARG A 99 4.27 -17.58 5.31
C ARG A 99 5.28 -16.95 6.27
N GLU A 100 6.30 -17.69 6.68
CA GLU A 100 7.37 -17.17 7.56
C GLU A 100 8.05 -15.93 6.97
N ASP A 101 8.26 -15.89 5.65
CA ASP A 101 8.93 -14.79 4.93
C ASP A 101 7.98 -13.68 4.47
N ARG A 102 6.66 -13.81 4.71
CA ARG A 102 5.67 -13.08 3.90
C ARG A 102 4.30 -12.95 4.55
N GLU A 103 3.82 -11.73 4.64
CA GLU A 103 2.47 -11.46 5.12
C GLU A 103 1.35 -11.70 4.09
N GLU A 104 0.14 -11.89 4.61
CA GLU A 104 -1.07 -12.04 3.80
C GLU A 104 -1.43 -10.72 3.11
N ARG A 105 -1.64 -10.77 1.79
CA ARG A 105 -1.93 -9.58 0.97
C ARG A 105 -2.95 -9.90 -0.12
N ILE A 106 -3.65 -8.88 -0.60
CA ILE A 106 -4.33 -8.95 -1.89
C ILE A 106 -3.39 -8.33 -2.91
N LYS A 107 -3.02 -9.06 -3.97
CA LYS A 107 -2.32 -8.49 -5.13
C LYS A 107 -3.29 -8.43 -6.30
N MET A 108 -3.46 -7.25 -6.86
CA MET A 108 -4.44 -6.94 -7.88
C MET A 108 -3.75 -6.23 -9.04
N TRP A 109 -4.18 -6.54 -10.26
CA TRP A 109 -3.64 -5.95 -11.47
C TRP A 109 -4.71 -5.16 -12.19
N THR A 110 -4.38 -3.94 -12.56
CA THR A 110 -5.09 -3.15 -13.56
C THR A 110 -4.30 -3.24 -14.87
N PRO A 111 -4.77 -2.62 -15.97
CA PRO A 111 -3.99 -2.55 -17.20
C PRO A 111 -2.61 -1.90 -17.04
N ASP A 112 -2.45 -0.96 -16.11
CA ASP A 112 -1.26 -0.11 -15.98
C ASP A 112 -0.58 -0.15 -14.61
N GLU A 113 -1.22 -0.74 -13.61
CA GLU A 113 -0.77 -0.70 -12.22
C GLU A 113 -0.90 -2.05 -11.53
N ILE A 114 -0.04 -2.25 -10.55
CA ILE A 114 -0.12 -3.35 -9.59
C ILE A 114 -0.49 -2.76 -8.24
N TRP A 115 -1.64 -3.20 -7.74
CA TRP A 115 -2.16 -2.85 -6.42
C TRP A 115 -1.84 -3.94 -5.43
N ARG A 116 -1.36 -3.56 -4.25
CA ARG A 116 -1.15 -4.46 -3.11
C ARG A 116 -1.88 -3.89 -1.91
N PHE A 117 -2.69 -4.72 -1.25
CA PHE A 117 -3.40 -4.34 -0.03
C PHE A 117 -2.78 -5.06 1.16
N PHE A 118 -2.57 -4.31 2.24
CA PHE A 118 -1.86 -4.69 3.45
C PHE A 118 -2.81 -4.55 4.64
N ARG A 119 -2.83 -5.54 5.53
CA ARG A 119 -3.62 -5.44 6.76
C ARG A 119 -3.06 -4.34 7.64
N ARG A 120 -3.87 -3.81 8.55
CA ARG A 120 -3.42 -2.82 9.55
C ARG A 120 -2.18 -3.27 10.34
N SER A 121 -2.10 -4.56 10.66
CA SER A 121 -0.98 -5.16 11.41
C SER A 121 0.23 -5.56 10.55
N ASP A 122 0.25 -5.27 9.24
CA ASP A 122 1.39 -5.62 8.38
C ASP A 122 2.60 -4.75 8.76
N PRO A 123 3.76 -5.33 9.11
CA PRO A 123 4.94 -4.58 9.56
C PRO A 123 5.60 -3.75 8.44
N SER A 124 5.16 -3.88 7.19
CA SER A 124 5.60 -3.03 6.08
C SER A 124 4.72 -1.81 5.85
N ASN A 125 3.72 -1.59 6.71
CA ASN A 125 2.93 -0.37 6.72
C ASN A 125 3.78 0.85 7.08
N LEU A 126 3.32 2.02 6.66
CA LEU A 126 3.91 3.30 7.06
C LEU A 126 3.21 3.82 8.31
N GLU A 127 3.97 4.37 9.25
CA GLU A 127 3.46 5.12 10.39
C GLU A 127 3.72 6.60 10.21
N GLN A 128 2.74 7.41 10.62
CA GLN A 128 2.91 8.84 10.67
C GLN A 128 3.58 9.24 12.00
N GLN A 129 4.80 9.73 11.91
CA GLN A 129 5.55 10.27 13.05
C GLN A 129 5.93 11.73 12.74
N GLY A 130 5.39 12.68 13.53
CA GLY A 130 5.75 14.09 13.39
C GLY A 130 5.51 14.70 11.99
N GLY A 131 4.52 14.19 11.23
CA GLY A 131 4.24 14.65 9.86
C GLY A 131 5.05 13.96 8.75
N VAL A 132 5.90 12.99 9.10
CA VAL A 132 6.65 12.15 8.15
C VAL A 132 6.11 10.72 8.20
N PHE A 133 6.05 10.07 7.04
CA PHE A 133 5.64 8.66 6.94
C PHE A 133 6.88 7.77 6.84
N LEU A 134 7.05 6.86 7.80
CA LEU A 134 8.19 5.95 7.91
C LEU A 134 7.70 4.49 7.93
N PRO A 135 8.43 3.52 7.36
CA PRO A 135 8.10 2.10 7.53
C PRO A 135 8.06 1.72 9.02
N CYS A 136 7.06 0.95 9.46
CA CYS A 136 6.96 0.44 10.84
C CYS A 136 8.23 -0.34 11.26
N TYR A 137 8.86 -1.03 10.31
CA TYR A 137 10.13 -1.71 10.53
C TYR A 137 11.28 -0.86 9.99
N GLN A 138 11.95 -0.14 10.88
CA GLN A 138 13.35 0.21 10.68
C GLN A 138 14.17 -0.98 11.20
N PRO A 139 15.04 -1.62 10.41
CA PRO A 139 16.03 -2.49 11.00
C PRO A 139 16.77 -1.66 12.06
N SER A 140 16.92 -2.21 13.27
CA SER A 140 17.76 -1.63 14.29
C SER A 140 19.10 -1.27 13.67
N GLU A 141 19.62 -0.06 13.94
CA GLU A 141 20.96 0.32 13.52
C GLU A 141 21.91 -0.84 13.88
N PRO A 142 22.82 -1.23 12.98
CA PRO A 142 23.81 -2.23 13.33
C PRO A 142 24.53 -1.73 14.57
N ASP A 143 24.46 -2.53 15.63
CA ASP A 143 25.15 -2.28 16.88
C ASP A 143 26.62 -2.06 16.52
N LEU A 144 27.07 -0.81 16.56
CA LEU A 144 28.49 -0.48 16.48
C LEU A 144 29.04 -1.02 17.79
N GLY A 145 29.43 -2.30 17.76
CA GLY A 145 30.12 -2.96 18.87
C GLY A 145 31.27 -2.08 19.35
N PRO A 146 31.65 -2.19 20.63
CA PRO A 146 32.65 -1.32 21.22
C PRO A 146 33.91 -1.33 20.35
N GLU A 147 34.36 -0.13 19.95
CA GLU A 147 35.66 0.03 19.30
C GLU A 147 36.74 -0.42 20.29
N ASP A 148 37.45 -1.50 19.94
CA ASP A 148 38.71 -1.93 20.57
C ASP A 148 39.90 -1.27 19.86
#